data_AF-A0A2E0S1Q5-F1
#
_entry.id   AF-A0A2E0S1Q5-F1
#
_cell.length_a   1.000
_cell.length_b   1.000
_cell.length_c   1.000
_cell.angle_alpha   90.00
_cell.angle_beta   90.00
_cell.angle_gamma   90.00
#
_symmetry.space_group_name_H-M   'P 1'
#
loop_
_entity.id
_entity.type
_entity.pdbx_description
1 polymer ?
#
loop_
_entity_poly.entity_id
_entity_poly.type
_entity_poly.pdbx_seq_one_letter_code
_entity_poly.pdbx_strand_id
1 'polypeptide(L)'
;MQEEKNSLSKMLQKRISEQLDNRWIGIAAALISALGYGSGAIVSKHVVTNHTGPVTATAFSLLFGGILVFALFYRDLMFDFKSSPTKAWIPVIFTGISASIGVTFWFLSMVKLPLVVSAPLVGAYPLVSIILAWIFIRKLDRITWKTICGAILVVIGITLVSVG
;
A
#
# COMPACT_ATOMS: atom_id res chain seq x y z
N MET A 1 -20.66 27.14 34.27
CA MET A 1 -19.20 27.12 33.98
C MET A 1 -18.55 25.76 34.26
N GLN A 2 -18.83 25.09 35.39
CA GLN A 2 -18.25 23.76 35.71
C GLN A 2 -18.80 22.61 34.83
N GLU A 3 -20.10 22.61 34.51
CA GLU A 3 -20.73 21.60 33.64
C GLU A 3 -20.25 21.66 32.18
N GLU A 4 -20.03 22.87 31.66
CA GLU A 4 -19.57 23.09 30.29
C GLU A 4 -18.14 22.55 30.08
N LYS A 5 -17.27 22.72 31.09
CA LYS A 5 -15.89 22.19 31.06
C LYS A 5 -15.87 20.66 31.10
N ASN A 6 -16.80 20.04 31.83
CA ASN A 6 -16.96 18.58 31.89
C ASN A 6 -17.52 17.98 30.59
N SER A 7 -18.45 18.69 29.94
CA SER A 7 -18.97 18.36 28.62
C SER A 7 -17.85 18.37 27.56
N LEU A 8 -17.07 19.45 27.52
CA LEU A 8 -15.97 19.61 26.57
C LEU A 8 -14.90 18.52 26.75
N SER A 9 -14.55 18.20 28.00
CA SER A 9 -13.59 17.13 28.32
C SER A 9 -14.06 15.76 27.83
N LYS A 10 -15.34 15.42 28.04
CA LYS A 10 -15.93 14.16 27.56
C LYS A 10 -15.97 14.07 26.04
N MET A 11 -16.30 15.17 25.36
CA MET A 11 -16.28 15.23 23.89
C MET A 11 -14.87 15.06 23.33
N LEU A 12 -13.86 15.70 23.95
CA LEU A 12 -12.46 15.55 23.55
C LEU A 12 -11.95 14.13 23.79
N GLN A 13 -12.27 13.53 24.94
CA GLN A 13 -11.90 12.14 25.23
C GLN A 13 -12.52 11.15 24.23
N LYS A 14 -13.82 11.30 23.92
CA LYS A 14 -14.50 10.45 22.93
C LYS A 14 -13.88 10.59 21.53
N ARG A 15 -13.58 11.82 21.11
CA ARG A 15 -12.97 12.07 19.80
C ARG A 15 -11.54 11.54 19.71
N ILE A 16 -10.78 11.62 20.81
CA ILE A 16 -9.43 11.04 20.92
C ILE A 16 -9.50 9.50 20.87
N SER A 17 -10.44 8.87 21.60
CA SER A 17 -10.58 7.41 21.57
C SER A 17 -11.02 6.90 20.21
N GLU A 18 -11.99 7.54 19.55
CA GLU A 18 -12.41 7.18 18.18
C GLU A 18 -11.28 7.39 17.16
N GLN A 19 -10.49 8.47 17.28
CA GLN A 19 -9.31 8.66 16.42
C GLN A 19 -8.22 7.62 16.67
N LEU A 20 -8.01 7.21 17.92
CA LEU A 20 -7.03 6.17 18.27
C LEU A 20 -7.47 4.81 17.75
N ASP A 21 -8.74 4.41 17.93
CA ASP A 21 -9.28 3.15 17.41
C ASP A 21 -9.11 3.03 15.89
N ASN A 22 -9.44 4.11 15.16
CA ASN A 22 -9.28 4.13 13.71
C ASN A 22 -7.82 4.07 13.25
N ARG A 23 -6.88 4.62 14.03
CA ARG A 23 -5.44 4.52 13.75
C ARG A 23 -4.94 3.10 13.91
N TRP A 24 -5.37 2.39 14.96
CA TRP A 24 -4.95 1.00 15.19
C TRP A 24 -5.46 0.06 14.10
N ILE A 25 -6.69 0.27 13.61
CA ILE A 25 -7.20 -0.48 12.45
C ILE A 25 -6.33 -0.24 11.21
N GLY A 26 -5.93 1.01 10.95
CA GLY A 26 -5.03 1.35 9.85
C GLY A 26 -3.64 0.70 9.98
N ILE A 27 -3.07 0.71 11.19
CA ILE A 27 -1.77 0.07 11.48
C ILE A 27 -1.88 -1.45 11.31
N ALA A 28 -2.93 -2.07 11.86
CA ALA A 28 -3.16 -3.50 11.72
C ALA A 28 -3.33 -3.91 10.26
N ALA A 29 -4.11 -3.16 9.48
CA ALA A 29 -4.28 -3.39 8.04
C ALA A 29 -2.94 -3.28 7.28
N ALA A 30 -2.10 -2.30 7.62
CA ALA A 30 -0.77 -2.15 7.03
C ALA A 30 0.17 -3.33 7.38
N LEU A 31 0.13 -3.82 8.62
CA LEU A 31 0.90 -4.99 9.04
C LEU A 31 0.42 -6.28 8.36
N ILE A 32 -0.90 -6.48 8.24
CA ILE A 32 -1.48 -7.61 7.51
C ILE A 32 -1.07 -7.55 6.04
N SER A 33 -1.08 -6.36 5.44
CA SER A 33 -0.60 -6.14 4.07
C SER A 33 0.88 -6.52 3.93
N ALA A 34 1.73 -6.09 4.88
CA ALA A 34 3.15 -6.45 4.87
C ALA A 34 3.37 -7.97 4.97
N LEU A 35 2.60 -8.67 5.79
CA LEU A 35 2.63 -10.12 5.88
C LEU A 35 2.19 -10.79 4.57
N GLY A 36 1.12 -10.30 3.95
CA GLY A 36 0.64 -10.77 2.66
C GLY A 36 1.67 -10.59 1.54
N TYR A 37 2.24 -9.40 1.41
CA TYR A 37 3.27 -9.13 0.41
C TYR A 37 4.58 -9.87 0.68
N GLY A 38 4.99 -10.00 1.95
CA GLY A 38 6.20 -10.72 2.34
C GLY A 38 6.12 -12.23 2.04
N SER A 39 5.04 -12.88 2.49
CA SER A 39 4.81 -14.31 2.22
C SER A 39 4.55 -14.58 0.74
N GLY A 40 3.72 -13.75 0.09
CA GLY A 40 3.44 -13.82 -1.34
C GLY A 40 4.69 -13.69 -2.20
N ALA A 41 5.61 -12.79 -1.85
CA ALA A 41 6.84 -12.59 -2.61
C ALA A 41 7.75 -13.84 -2.66
N ILE A 42 7.80 -14.63 -1.59
CA ILE A 42 8.57 -15.89 -1.55
C ILE A 42 7.97 -16.89 -2.55
N VAL A 43 6.64 -17.07 -2.50
CA VAL A 43 5.93 -17.97 -3.41
C VAL A 43 6.05 -17.48 -4.84
N SER A 44 5.83 -16.20 -5.10
CA SER A 44 5.97 -15.58 -6.41
C SER A 44 7.36 -15.77 -6.99
N LYS A 45 8.43 -15.51 -6.21
CA LYS A 45 9.82 -15.75 -6.63
C LYS A 45 10.03 -17.19 -7.09
N HIS A 46 9.52 -18.17 -6.32
CA HIS A 46 9.63 -19.58 -6.69
C HIS A 46 8.87 -19.91 -7.98
N VAL A 47 7.65 -19.38 -8.13
CA VAL A 47 6.79 -19.63 -9.30
C VAL A 47 7.36 -19.00 -10.58
N VAL A 48 7.81 -17.74 -10.53
CA VAL A 48 8.32 -17.02 -11.73
C VAL A 48 9.71 -17.49 -12.17
N THR A 49 10.47 -18.10 -11.26
CA THR A 49 11.81 -18.62 -11.60
C THR A 49 11.73 -20.04 -12.15
N ASN A 50 10.82 -20.87 -11.63
CA ASN A 50 10.83 -22.31 -11.91
C ASN A 50 9.66 -22.82 -12.77
N HIS A 51 8.54 -22.10 -12.84
CA HIS A 51 7.30 -22.65 -13.42
C HIS A 51 6.70 -21.82 -14.55
N THR A 52 6.71 -20.48 -14.44
CA THR A 52 5.95 -19.61 -15.36
C THR A 52 6.69 -18.31 -15.66
N GLY A 53 6.36 -17.68 -16.79
CA GLY A 53 6.88 -16.35 -17.12
C GLY A 53 6.30 -15.24 -16.22
N PRO A 54 7.04 -14.13 -16.00
CA PRO A 54 6.61 -13.02 -15.12
C PRO A 54 5.25 -12.40 -15.49
N VAL A 55 4.97 -12.29 -16.80
CA VAL A 55 3.72 -11.72 -17.31
C VAL A 55 2.54 -12.64 -16.99
N THR A 56 2.70 -13.94 -17.22
CA THR A 56 1.68 -14.96 -16.91
C THR A 56 1.40 -15.01 -15.42
N ALA A 57 2.45 -15.06 -14.60
CA ALA A 57 2.30 -15.04 -13.15
C ALA A 57 1.60 -13.78 -12.65
N THR A 58 1.89 -12.61 -13.24
CA THR A 58 1.22 -11.35 -12.89
C THR A 58 -0.26 -11.39 -13.23
N ALA A 59 -0.61 -11.82 -14.44
CA ALA A 59 -2.00 -11.91 -14.90
C ALA A 59 -2.84 -12.79 -13.97
N PHE A 60 -2.35 -13.99 -13.63
CA PHE A 60 -3.05 -14.89 -12.73
C PHE A 60 -3.07 -14.37 -11.28
N SER A 61 -1.99 -13.76 -10.79
CA SER A 61 -1.96 -13.19 -9.44
C SER A 61 -3.01 -12.08 -9.26
N LEU A 62 -3.12 -11.18 -10.25
CA LEU A 62 -4.12 -10.10 -10.24
C LEU A 62 -5.54 -10.63 -10.44
N LEU A 63 -5.71 -11.64 -11.30
CA LEU A 63 -7.01 -12.28 -11.51
C LEU A 63 -7.52 -12.93 -10.22
N PHE A 64 -6.74 -13.83 -9.61
CA PHE A 64 -7.14 -14.52 -8.39
C PHE A 64 -7.24 -13.58 -7.19
N GLY A 65 -6.34 -12.59 -7.09
CA GLY A 65 -6.45 -11.53 -6.09
C GLY A 65 -7.74 -10.72 -6.25
N GLY A 66 -8.10 -10.35 -7.48
CA GLY A 66 -9.35 -9.67 -7.81
C GLY A 66 -10.58 -10.50 -7.47
N ILE A 67 -10.57 -11.79 -7.80
CA ILE A 67 -11.66 -12.73 -7.43
C ILE A 67 -11.81 -12.81 -5.91
N LEU A 68 -10.71 -12.89 -5.16
CA LEU A 68 -10.74 -12.95 -3.70
C LEU A 68 -11.30 -11.65 -3.10
N VAL A 69 -10.83 -10.49 -3.57
CA VAL A 69 -11.36 -9.19 -3.13
C VAL A 69 -12.85 -9.06 -3.45
N PHE A 70 -13.25 -9.47 -4.66
CA PHE A 70 -14.65 -9.48 -5.05
C PHE A 70 -15.47 -10.40 -4.13
N ALA A 71 -15.01 -11.61 -3.84
CA ALA A 71 -15.71 -12.54 -2.96
C ALA A 71 -15.90 -12.01 -1.54
N LEU A 72 -14.87 -11.34 -0.99
CA LEU A 72 -14.91 -10.79 0.37
C LEU A 72 -15.76 -9.52 0.48
N PHE A 73 -15.75 -8.66 -0.54
CA PHE A 73 -16.32 -7.31 -0.48
C PHE A 73 -17.38 -7.04 -1.55
N TYR A 74 -18.02 -8.09 -2.10
CA TYR A 74 -18.95 -7.96 -3.23
C TYR A 74 -20.08 -6.96 -2.97
N ARG A 75 -20.57 -6.86 -1.72
CA ARG A 75 -21.67 -5.95 -1.35
C ARG A 75 -21.24 -4.49 -1.49
N ASP A 76 -20.07 -4.16 -0.96
CA ASP A 76 -19.52 -2.81 -1.01
C ASP A 76 -19.18 -2.43 -2.46
N LEU A 77 -18.57 -3.35 -3.22
CA LEU A 77 -18.28 -3.15 -4.64
C LEU A 77 -19.56 -2.87 -5.45
N MET A 78 -20.64 -3.62 -5.21
CA MET A 78 -21.91 -3.41 -5.91
C MET A 78 -22.58 -2.09 -5.52
N PHE A 79 -22.44 -1.66 -4.27
CA PHE A 79 -22.92 -0.36 -3.82
C PHE A 79 -22.14 0.77 -4.49
N ASP A 80 -20.81 0.72 -4.44
CA ASP A 80 -19.95 1.73 -5.05
C ASP A 80 -20.14 1.81 -6.57
N PHE A 81 -20.38 0.68 -7.24
CA PHE A 81 -20.69 0.66 -8.67
C PHE A 81 -21.95 1.44 -9.05
N LYS A 82 -22.97 1.40 -8.18
CA LYS A 82 -24.25 2.08 -8.41
C LYS A 82 -24.22 3.55 -7.96
N SER A 83 -23.50 3.84 -6.90
CA SER A 83 -23.55 5.14 -6.22
C SER A 83 -22.40 6.07 -6.60
N SER A 84 -21.29 5.56 -7.13
CA SER A 84 -20.12 6.39 -7.46
C SER A 84 -20.28 7.18 -8.77
N PRO A 85 -19.84 8.44 -8.82
CA PRO A 85 -19.87 9.22 -10.04
C PRO A 85 -18.94 8.63 -11.10
N THR A 86 -19.33 8.68 -12.38
CA THR A 86 -18.57 8.08 -13.49
C THR A 86 -17.10 8.55 -13.53
N LYS A 87 -16.84 9.80 -13.12
CA LYS A 87 -15.49 10.38 -13.06
C LYS A 87 -14.57 9.71 -12.04
N ALA A 88 -15.12 9.07 -11.00
CA ALA A 88 -14.34 8.34 -9.99
C ALA A 88 -13.69 7.07 -10.56
N TRP A 89 -14.20 6.52 -11.66
CA TRP A 89 -13.64 5.32 -12.29
C TRP A 89 -12.34 5.58 -13.04
N ILE A 90 -12.10 6.82 -13.48
CA ILE A 90 -10.86 7.19 -14.19
C ILE A 90 -9.62 6.93 -13.31
N PRO A 91 -9.51 7.46 -12.08
CA PRO A 91 -8.39 7.14 -11.21
C PRO A 91 -8.36 5.66 -10.82
N VAL A 92 -9.50 4.99 -10.66
CA VAL A 92 -9.54 3.54 -10.38
C VAL A 92 -8.87 2.74 -11.50
N ILE A 93 -9.19 3.03 -12.77
CA ILE A 93 -8.54 2.40 -13.92
C ILE A 93 -7.03 2.66 -13.89
N PHE A 94 -6.62 3.89 -13.59
CA PHE A 94 -5.21 4.26 -13.48
C PHE A 94 -4.49 3.47 -12.38
N THR A 95 -5.13 3.25 -11.22
CA THR A 95 -4.56 2.40 -10.16
C THR A 95 -4.36 0.96 -10.62
N GLY A 96 -5.32 0.39 -11.37
CA GLY A 96 -5.21 -0.97 -11.91
C GLY A 96 -4.08 -1.12 -12.94
N ILE A 97 -3.94 -0.14 -13.85
CA ILE A 97 -2.84 -0.11 -14.82
C ILE A 97 -1.49 0.01 -14.09
N SER A 98 -1.40 0.95 -13.14
CA SER A 98 -0.18 1.15 -12.35
C SER A 98 0.19 -0.10 -11.55
N ALA A 99 -0.78 -0.79 -10.94
CA ALA A 99 -0.57 -2.03 -10.21
C ALA A 99 -0.07 -3.14 -11.15
N SER A 100 -0.67 -3.27 -12.34
CA SER A 100 -0.27 -4.27 -13.33
C SER A 100 1.18 -4.08 -13.80
N ILE A 101 1.56 -2.83 -14.08
CA ILE A 101 2.94 -2.48 -14.43
C ILE A 101 3.87 -2.81 -13.25
N GLY A 102 3.54 -2.34 -12.05
CA GLY A 102 4.35 -2.54 -10.85
C GLY A 102 4.61 -4.01 -10.54
N VAL A 103 3.57 -4.84 -10.51
CA VAL A 103 3.69 -6.28 -10.23
C VAL A 103 4.49 -6.99 -11.34
N THR A 104 4.24 -6.65 -12.61
CA THR A 104 4.98 -7.26 -13.74
C THR A 104 6.48 -6.99 -13.64
N PHE A 105 6.87 -5.72 -13.42
CA PHE A 105 8.28 -5.36 -13.32
C PHE A 105 8.93 -5.88 -12.03
N TRP A 106 8.17 -6.02 -10.94
CA TRP A 106 8.69 -6.67 -9.74
C TRP A 106 8.96 -8.15 -9.97
N PHE A 107 8.05 -8.88 -10.60
CA PHE A 107 8.26 -10.29 -10.95
C PHE A 107 9.42 -10.45 -11.95
N LEU A 108 9.56 -9.54 -12.91
CA LEU A 108 10.70 -9.52 -13.81
C LEU A 108 12.03 -9.31 -13.07
N SER A 109 12.05 -8.39 -12.09
CA SER A 109 13.18 -8.18 -11.19
C SER A 109 13.51 -9.46 -10.42
N MET A 110 12.50 -10.20 -9.93
CA MET A 110 12.71 -11.49 -9.29
C MET A 110 13.30 -12.55 -10.23
N VAL A 111 13.15 -12.49 -11.55
CA VAL A 111 13.84 -13.43 -12.45
C VAL A 111 15.33 -13.10 -12.56
N LYS A 112 15.72 -11.83 -12.39
CA LYS A 112 17.09 -11.34 -12.61
C LYS A 112 17.89 -11.15 -11.32
N LEU A 113 17.24 -10.93 -10.19
CA LEU A 113 17.86 -10.66 -8.90
C LEU A 113 17.38 -11.63 -7.80
N PRO A 114 18.20 -11.86 -6.76
CA PRO A 114 17.74 -12.48 -5.51
C PRO A 114 16.58 -11.70 -4.89
N LEU A 115 15.63 -12.41 -4.26
CA LEU A 115 14.47 -11.76 -3.61
C LEU A 115 14.91 -10.80 -2.48
N VAL A 116 15.96 -11.18 -1.73
CA VAL A 116 16.54 -10.36 -0.66
C VAL A 116 17.06 -9.01 -1.15
N VAL A 117 17.40 -8.87 -2.44
CA VAL A 117 17.80 -7.57 -3.03
C VAL A 117 16.60 -6.90 -3.70
N SER A 118 15.79 -7.67 -4.42
CA SER A 118 14.63 -7.15 -5.17
C SER A 118 13.53 -6.57 -4.26
N ALA A 119 13.21 -7.23 -3.14
CA ALA A 119 12.12 -6.81 -2.25
C ALA A 119 12.41 -5.48 -1.53
N PRO A 120 13.60 -5.22 -0.94
CA PRO A 120 13.93 -3.91 -0.39
C PRO A 120 13.94 -2.80 -1.44
N LEU A 121 14.45 -3.06 -2.64
CA LEU A 121 14.46 -2.07 -3.74
C LEU A 121 13.04 -1.67 -4.13
N VAL A 122 12.11 -2.62 -4.26
CA VAL A 122 10.70 -2.30 -4.48
C VAL A 122 10.07 -1.64 -3.25
N GLY A 123 10.45 -2.06 -2.05
CA GLY A 123 10.09 -1.45 -0.77
C GLY A 123 10.52 0.01 -0.61
N ALA A 124 11.36 0.54 -1.52
CA ALA A 124 11.68 1.96 -1.64
C ALA A 124 10.51 2.81 -2.18
N TYR A 125 9.42 2.20 -2.67
CA TYR A 125 8.29 2.93 -3.26
C TYR A 125 7.69 4.05 -2.39
N PRO A 126 7.73 4.03 -1.03
CA PRO A 126 7.27 5.17 -0.24
C PRO A 126 8.05 6.46 -0.54
N LEU A 127 9.33 6.37 -0.91
CA LEU A 127 10.13 7.52 -1.29
C LEU A 127 9.63 8.14 -2.60
N VAL A 128 9.34 7.28 -3.59
CA VAL A 128 8.75 7.69 -4.86
C VAL A 128 7.38 8.31 -4.61
N SER A 129 6.57 7.71 -3.72
CA SER A 129 5.27 8.23 -3.32
C SER A 129 5.37 9.63 -2.69
N ILE A 130 6.33 9.88 -1.81
CA ILE A 130 6.57 11.21 -1.22
C ILE A 130 6.89 12.24 -2.30
N ILE A 131 7.76 11.90 -3.27
CA ILE A 131 8.12 12.80 -4.38
C ILE A 131 6.89 13.09 -5.26
N LEU A 132 6.12 12.06 -5.61
CA LEU A 132 4.91 12.23 -6.43
C LEU A 132 3.83 13.02 -5.67
N ALA A 133 3.63 12.76 -4.39
CA ALA A 133 2.72 13.52 -3.54
C ALA A 133 3.13 15.00 -3.47
N TRP A 134 4.43 15.30 -3.38
CA TRP A 134 4.92 16.67 -3.45
C TRP A 134 4.62 17.35 -4.79
N ILE A 135 4.77 16.63 -5.91
CA ILE A 135 4.54 17.16 -7.26
C ILE A 135 3.04 17.40 -7.52
N PHE A 136 2.20 16.40 -7.24
CA PHE A 136 0.79 16.36 -7.64
C PHE A 136 -0.17 16.86 -6.55
N ILE A 137 0.16 16.63 -5.28
CA ILE A 137 -0.74 16.83 -4.13
C ILE A 137 -0.15 17.90 -3.19
N ARG A 138 0.29 19.04 -3.75
CA ARG A 138 0.93 20.18 -3.06
C ARG A 138 0.20 20.74 -1.83
N LYS A 139 -1.04 20.31 -1.52
CA LYS A 139 -1.90 20.87 -0.48
C LYS A 139 -2.36 19.92 0.64
N LEU A 140 -2.22 18.59 0.53
CA LEU A 140 -2.77 17.68 1.56
C LEU A 140 -1.74 17.24 2.61
N ASP A 141 -0.54 16.85 2.20
CA ASP A 141 0.47 16.36 3.15
C ASP A 141 1.62 17.35 3.30
N ARG A 142 1.70 18.02 4.45
CA ARG A 142 2.90 18.80 4.79
C ARG A 142 4.04 17.81 5.00
N ILE A 143 4.96 17.74 4.05
CA ILE A 143 6.20 16.98 4.20
C ILE A 143 6.94 17.56 5.40
N THR A 144 6.96 16.81 6.50
CA THR A 144 7.63 17.23 7.73
C THR A 144 9.10 16.83 7.70
N TRP A 145 9.92 17.52 8.49
CA TRP A 145 11.32 17.13 8.67
C TRP A 145 11.46 15.68 9.16
N LYS A 146 10.51 15.20 9.97
CA LYS A 146 10.45 13.80 10.43
C LYS A 146 10.24 12.82 9.27
N THR A 147 9.38 13.17 8.30
CA THR A 147 9.15 12.37 7.09
C THR A 147 10.42 12.25 6.25
N ILE A 148 11.18 13.35 6.11
CA ILE A 148 12.45 13.38 5.37
C ILE A 148 13.51 12.52 6.08
N CYS A 149 13.67 12.66 7.41
CA CYS A 149 14.60 11.81 8.17
C CYS A 149 14.23 10.32 8.06
N GLY A 150 12.94 9.97 8.18
CA GLY A 150 12.47 8.61 7.98
C GLY A 150 12.76 8.08 6.57
N ALA A 151 12.55 8.90 5.54
CA ALA A 151 12.88 8.57 4.16
C ALA A 151 14.38 8.27 3.99
N ILE A 152 15.27 9.09 4.57
CA ILE A 152 16.73 8.84 4.54
C ILE A 152 17.09 7.51 5.21
N LEU A 153 16.49 7.21 6.37
CA LEU A 153 16.73 5.94 7.06
C LEU A 153 16.26 4.73 6.22
N VAL A 154 15.14 4.85 5.51
CA VAL A 154 14.67 3.82 4.57
C VAL A 154 15.67 3.61 3.44
N VAL A 155 16.20 4.68 2.83
CA VAL A 155 17.24 4.58 1.78
C VAL A 155 18.45 3.83 2.32
N ILE A 156 18.97 4.24 3.48
CA ILE A 156 20.16 3.61 4.10
C ILE A 156 19.90 2.12 4.34
N GLY A 157 18.75 1.77 4.93
CA GLY A 157 18.38 0.38 5.17
C GLY A 157 18.33 -0.45 3.89
N ILE A 158 17.72 0.07 2.83
CA ILE A 158 17.62 -0.61 1.53
C ILE A 158 19.01 -0.77 0.89
N THR A 159 19.87 0.25 0.95
CA THR A 159 21.24 0.16 0.43
C THR A 159 22.05 -0.90 1.17
N LEU A 160 21.95 -0.95 2.50
CA LEU A 160 22.64 -1.97 3.29
C LEU A 160 22.19 -3.39 2.93
N VAL A 161 20.89 -3.63 2.79
CA VAL A 161 20.36 -4.95 2.39
C VAL A 161 20.72 -5.29 0.93
N SER A 162 20.87 -4.30 0.06
CA SER A 162 21.19 -4.53 -1.35
C SER A 162 22.67 -4.84 -1.60
N VAL A 163 23.57 -4.37 -0.72
CA VAL A 163 25.03 -4.53 -0.83
C VAL A 163 25.56 -5.72 -0.03
N GLY A 164 24.88 -6.09 1.07
CA GLY A 164 25.22 -7.26 1.88
C GLY A 164 24.77 -8.58 1.27
#